data_AF-A0A960ZNA8-F1
#
_entry.id   AF-A0A960ZNA8-F1
#
_cell.length_a   1.000
_cell.length_b   1.000
_cell.length_c   1.000
_cell.angle_alpha   90.00
_cell.angle_beta   90.00
_cell.angle_gamma   90.00
#
_symmetry.space_group_name_H-M   'P 1'
#
loop_
_entity.id
_entity.type
_entity.pdbx_description
1 polymer ?
#
loop_
_entity_poly.entity_id
_entity_poly.type
_entity_poly.pdbx_seq_one_letter_code
_entity_poly.pdbx_strand_id
1 'polypeptide(L)'
;MSHFPLPAIQRRAFLRDSAFGFGGIALSSLLEEAGAAPVTLSKPDHWKGTLKSPHFPVKAKRVIFLCMAGGPSQFETFDWKPELKALHDKPFPASFTKGQQLAQLQNAELKARGAFTTFSKHGQSGIEVSDLFPEIGKQADRLCVIRSMQTEQINHDTAHAFMNTGSIIKG
;
A
#
# COMPACT_ATOMS: atom_id res chain seq x y z
N MET A 1 30.06 75.46 5.69
CA MET A 1 29.00 74.44 5.53
C MET A 1 29.09 73.89 4.11
N SER A 2 29.82 72.79 3.91
CA SER A 2 29.96 72.13 2.60
C SER A 2 28.99 70.94 2.54
N HIS A 3 27.99 71.03 1.66
CA HIS A 3 27.16 69.88 1.27
C HIS A 3 27.95 69.03 0.27
N PHE A 4 28.33 67.81 0.65
CA PHE A 4 28.80 66.81 -0.30
C PHE A 4 27.60 66.18 -1.00
N PRO A 5 27.56 66.14 -2.35
CA PRO A 5 26.49 65.45 -3.06
C PRO A 5 26.65 63.93 -2.90
N LEU A 6 25.54 63.22 -2.64
CA LEU A 6 25.53 61.76 -2.61
C LEU A 6 25.93 61.22 -4.01
N PRO A 7 26.80 60.21 -4.10
CA PRO A 7 27.23 59.68 -5.38
C PRO A 7 26.02 59.05 -6.10
N ALA A 8 25.74 59.54 -7.32
CA ALA A 8 24.71 58.98 -8.18
C ALA A 8 25.02 57.50 -8.46
N ILE A 9 24.09 56.61 -8.12
CA ILE A 9 24.21 55.19 -8.42
C ILE A 9 24.34 55.04 -9.94
N GLN A 10 25.50 54.60 -10.40
CA GLN A 10 25.79 54.41 -11.81
C GLN A 10 24.86 53.35 -12.38
N ARG A 11 24.20 53.62 -13.53
CA ARG A 11 23.25 52.68 -14.17
C ARG A 11 23.79 51.25 -14.30
N ARG A 12 25.11 51.12 -14.54
CA ARG A 12 25.80 49.82 -14.61
C ARG A 12 25.88 49.12 -13.26
N ALA A 13 26.12 49.85 -12.17
CA ALA A 13 26.10 49.29 -10.82
C ALA A 13 24.69 48.86 -10.43
N PHE A 14 23.68 49.70 -10.70
CA PHE A 14 22.27 49.35 -10.46
C PHE A 14 21.85 48.07 -11.19
N LEU A 15 22.15 47.96 -12.49
CA LEU A 15 21.80 46.78 -13.29
C LEU A 15 22.56 45.53 -12.83
N ARG A 16 23.85 45.67 -12.54
CA ARG A 16 24.69 44.58 -12.04
C ARG A 16 24.16 44.05 -10.70
N ASP A 17 23.94 44.94 -9.74
CA ASP A 17 23.57 44.57 -8.38
C ASP A 17 22.12 44.05 -8.33
N SER A 18 21.22 44.57 -9.18
CA SER A 18 19.85 44.04 -9.33
C SER A 18 19.83 42.65 -9.98
N ALA A 19 20.66 42.39 -10.99
CA ALA A 19 20.74 41.09 -11.66
C ALA A 19 21.23 39.99 -10.70
N PHE A 20 22.20 40.29 -9.84
CA PHE A 20 22.64 39.38 -8.79
C PHE A 20 21.55 39.12 -7.73
N GLY A 21 20.70 40.11 -7.44
CA GLY A 21 19.55 39.95 -6.54
C GLY A 21 18.52 38.95 -7.04
N PHE A 22 18.07 39.08 -8.30
CA PHE A 22 17.10 38.15 -8.89
C PHE A 22 17.66 36.75 -9.10
N GLY A 23 18.93 36.65 -9.51
CA GLY A 23 19.63 35.36 -9.63
C GLY A 23 19.72 34.63 -8.29
N GLY A 24 19.95 35.35 -7.19
CA GLY A 24 19.96 34.79 -5.84
C GLY A 24 18.61 34.22 -5.40
N ILE A 25 17.49 34.89 -5.74
CA ILE A 25 16.14 34.40 -5.43
C ILE A 25 15.82 33.13 -6.23
N ALA A 26 16.12 33.13 -7.54
CA ALA A 26 15.91 31.96 -8.39
C ALA A 26 16.77 30.77 -7.92
N LEU A 27 18.04 31.00 -7.57
CA LEU A 27 18.93 29.98 -7.02
C LEU A 27 18.43 29.47 -5.67
N SER A 28 17.92 30.33 -4.79
CA SER A 28 17.32 29.93 -3.51
C SER A 28 16.12 29.01 -3.71
N SER A 29 15.24 29.32 -4.67
CA SER A 29 14.09 28.46 -4.99
C SER A 29 14.53 27.11 -5.55
N LEU A 30 15.54 27.09 -6.43
CA LEU A 30 16.06 25.85 -7.01
C LEU A 30 16.81 24.99 -5.96
N LEU A 31 17.53 25.60 -5.03
CA LEU A 31 18.18 24.89 -3.92
C LEU A 31 17.17 24.36 -2.90
N GLU A 32 16.04 25.04 -2.68
CA GLU A 32 14.94 24.55 -1.85
C GLU A 32 14.26 23.33 -2.50
N GLU A 33 13.99 23.39 -3.80
CA GLU A 33 13.40 22.28 -4.56
C GLU A 33 14.36 21.09 -4.70
N ALA A 34 15.65 21.35 -4.89
CA ALA A 34 16.70 20.32 -4.95
C ALA A 34 17.12 19.78 -3.57
N GLY A 35 16.57 20.31 -2.46
CA GLY A 35 16.92 19.89 -1.10
C GLY A 35 18.34 20.23 -0.64
N ALA A 36 18.99 21.19 -1.30
CA ALA A 36 20.40 21.56 -1.13
C ALA A 36 20.61 22.82 -0.24
N ALA A 37 19.56 23.35 0.39
CA ALA A 37 19.67 24.49 1.31
C ALA A 37 20.41 24.12 2.63
N PRO A 38 21.25 25.01 3.20
CA PRO A 38 21.92 24.75 4.46
C PRO A 38 20.91 24.59 5.58
N VAL A 39 21.06 23.47 6.27
CA VAL A 39 20.27 22.99 7.39
C VAL A 39 20.09 24.07 8.46
N THR A 40 18.95 24.75 8.50
CA THR A 40 18.39 25.12 9.81
C THR A 40 17.98 23.81 10.46
N LEU A 41 18.63 23.49 11.58
CA LEU A 41 18.39 22.28 12.38
C LEU A 41 17.02 22.33 13.05
N SER A 42 15.95 22.35 12.27
CA SER A 42 14.64 21.90 12.68
C SER A 42 14.53 20.47 12.17
N LYS A 43 14.63 19.47 13.04
CA LYS A 43 14.44 18.07 12.64
C LYS A 43 13.15 17.97 11.81
N PRO A 44 13.17 17.44 10.57
CA PRO A 44 11.98 16.76 10.11
C PRO A 44 11.91 15.48 10.95
N ASP A 45 11.13 15.50 12.02
CA ASP A 45 11.02 14.38 12.97
C ASP A 45 10.49 13.08 12.29
N HIS A 46 10.08 13.11 11.01
CA HIS A 46 9.57 11.96 10.23
C HIS A 46 9.43 12.25 8.71
N TRP A 47 9.28 11.15 7.95
CA TRP A 47 9.27 10.93 6.48
C TRP A 47 8.84 12.09 5.55
N LYS A 48 9.67 12.38 4.52
CA LYS A 48 9.37 13.26 3.36
C LYS A 48 9.28 12.47 2.05
N GLY A 49 8.30 11.58 1.92
CA GLY A 49 8.04 10.89 0.64
C GLY A 49 7.72 11.88 -0.50
N THR A 50 7.29 11.40 -1.67
CA THR A 50 6.80 12.28 -2.75
C THR A 50 5.56 13.10 -2.34
N LEU A 51 4.89 12.71 -1.25
CA LEU A 51 3.76 13.42 -0.66
C LEU A 51 4.25 14.39 0.43
N LYS A 52 3.90 15.68 0.28
CA LYS A 52 4.25 16.75 1.24
C LYS A 52 3.57 16.59 2.61
N SER A 53 2.36 16.03 2.62
CA SER A 53 1.64 15.63 3.83
C SER A 53 0.63 14.52 3.49
N PRO A 54 0.30 13.62 4.43
CA PRO A 54 -0.77 12.65 4.25
C PRO A 54 -2.14 13.32 4.38
N HIS A 55 -3.14 12.80 3.66
CA HIS A 55 -4.54 13.27 3.76
C HIS A 55 -5.15 13.09 5.15
N PHE A 56 -4.64 12.14 5.94
CA PHE A 56 -5.11 11.82 7.28
C PHE A 56 -3.95 11.84 8.29
N PRO A 57 -4.23 12.12 9.58
CA PRO A 57 -3.22 12.04 10.63
C PRO A 57 -2.58 10.63 10.70
N VAL A 58 -1.25 10.59 10.77
CA VAL A 58 -0.50 9.34 10.86
C VAL A 58 -0.66 8.74 12.26
N LYS A 59 -1.45 7.67 12.38
CA LYS A 59 -1.62 6.93 13.64
C LYS A 59 -0.58 5.81 13.83
N ALA A 60 -0.18 5.15 12.74
CA ALA A 60 0.79 4.05 12.75
C ALA A 60 2.18 4.55 12.34
N LYS A 61 3.21 4.26 13.16
CA LYS A 61 4.61 4.67 12.88
C LYS A 61 5.39 3.63 12.06
N ARG A 62 5.01 2.36 12.15
CA ARG A 62 5.68 1.22 11.52
C ARG A 62 4.64 0.19 11.10
N VAL A 63 4.84 -0.43 9.96
CA VAL A 63 3.98 -1.50 9.41
C VAL A 63 4.87 -2.67 9.02
N ILE A 64 4.50 -3.86 9.43
CA ILE A 64 5.07 -5.11 8.93
C ILE A 64 4.04 -5.67 7.95
N PHE A 65 4.44 -5.80 6.69
CA PHE A 65 3.61 -6.39 5.65
C PHE A 65 4.16 -7.75 5.25
N LEU A 66 3.32 -8.78 5.35
CA LEU A 66 3.68 -10.16 5.02
C LEU A 66 2.84 -10.60 3.81
N CYS A 67 3.49 -10.77 2.66
CA CYS A 67 2.88 -11.38 1.48
C CYS A 67 3.14 -12.90 1.53
N MET A 68 2.11 -13.69 1.80
CA MET A 68 2.23 -15.13 2.04
C MET A 68 1.96 -15.94 0.76
N ALA A 69 2.77 -15.73 -0.29
CA ALA A 69 2.70 -16.54 -1.50
C ALA A 69 3.04 -18.01 -1.17
N GLY A 70 2.11 -18.94 -1.44
CA GLY A 70 2.24 -20.35 -1.06
C GLY A 70 1.87 -20.66 0.40
N GLY A 71 1.35 -19.68 1.14
CA GLY A 71 0.79 -19.89 2.48
C GLY A 71 -0.55 -20.62 2.46
N PRO A 72 -1.13 -20.90 3.65
CA PRO A 72 -2.48 -21.48 3.75
C PRO A 72 -3.51 -20.53 3.13
N SER A 73 -4.57 -21.08 2.52
CA SER A 73 -5.59 -20.24 1.90
C SER A 73 -6.42 -19.48 2.95
N GLN A 74 -7.12 -18.45 2.49
CA GLN A 74 -8.01 -17.67 3.35
C GLN A 74 -9.12 -18.52 4.00
N PHE A 75 -9.57 -19.58 3.31
CA PHE A 75 -10.62 -20.47 3.80
C PHE A 75 -10.11 -21.51 4.82
N GLU A 76 -8.80 -21.65 4.98
CA GLU A 76 -8.17 -22.44 6.06
C GLU A 76 -7.72 -21.58 7.24
N THR A 77 -7.83 -20.24 7.16
CA THR A 77 -7.26 -19.31 8.15
C THR A 77 -8.34 -18.53 8.89
N PHE A 78 -8.97 -17.55 8.22
CA PHE A 78 -9.86 -16.55 8.85
C PHE A 78 -11.18 -16.32 8.10
N ASP A 79 -11.50 -17.10 7.06
CA ASP A 79 -12.69 -16.92 6.23
C ASP A 79 -13.48 -18.23 6.10
N TRP A 80 -14.27 -18.54 7.12
CA TRP A 80 -15.14 -19.72 7.11
C TRP A 80 -16.20 -19.62 5.98
N LYS A 81 -16.23 -20.64 5.12
CA LYS A 81 -17.18 -20.76 4.01
C LYS A 81 -18.01 -22.05 4.14
N PRO A 82 -19.16 -22.03 4.83
CA PRO A 82 -19.96 -23.23 5.06
C PRO A 82 -20.49 -23.85 3.76
N GLU A 83 -20.87 -23.02 2.78
CA GLU A 83 -21.32 -23.51 1.46
C GLU A 83 -20.19 -24.20 0.69
N LEU A 84 -18.99 -23.64 0.70
CA LEU A 84 -17.82 -24.26 0.05
C LEU A 84 -17.44 -25.58 0.74
N LYS A 85 -17.57 -25.65 2.08
CA LYS A 85 -17.41 -26.91 2.83
C LYS A 85 -18.44 -27.95 2.40
N ALA A 86 -19.71 -27.57 2.24
CA ALA A 86 -20.77 -28.48 1.80
C ALA A 86 -20.56 -28.99 0.36
N LEU A 87 -19.82 -28.25 -0.46
CA LEU A 87 -19.43 -28.63 -1.80
C LEU A 87 -18.13 -29.44 -1.88
N HIS A 88 -17.43 -29.69 -0.76
CA HIS A 88 -16.15 -30.39 -0.75
C HIS A 88 -16.22 -31.72 -1.54
N ASP A 89 -15.25 -31.92 -2.43
CA ASP A 89 -15.14 -33.04 -3.38
C ASP A 89 -16.25 -33.22 -4.41
N LYS A 90 -17.25 -32.33 -4.43
CA LYS A 90 -18.28 -32.29 -5.48
C LYS A 90 -17.78 -31.51 -6.69
N PRO A 91 -18.37 -31.71 -7.88
CA PRO A 91 -18.08 -30.91 -9.05
C PRO A 91 -18.22 -29.41 -8.74
N PHE A 92 -17.21 -28.63 -9.11
CA PHE A 92 -17.20 -27.19 -8.89
C PHE A 92 -18.25 -26.53 -9.79
N PRO A 93 -19.09 -25.59 -9.28
CA PRO A 93 -20.19 -25.09 -10.07
C PRO A 93 -19.72 -24.34 -11.32
N ALA A 94 -20.30 -24.69 -12.48
CA ALA A 94 -19.90 -24.14 -13.77
C ALA A 94 -20.05 -22.61 -13.87
N SER A 95 -20.93 -22.00 -13.05
CA SER A 95 -21.10 -20.55 -12.97
C SER A 95 -19.82 -19.81 -12.59
N PHE A 96 -18.91 -20.45 -11.86
CA PHE A 96 -17.64 -19.84 -11.43
C PHE A 96 -16.47 -20.12 -12.37
N THR A 97 -16.59 -21.08 -13.28
CA THR A 97 -15.51 -21.52 -14.18
C THR A 97 -15.76 -21.16 -15.63
N LYS A 98 -17.00 -20.84 -16.01
CA LYS A 98 -17.36 -20.47 -17.38
C LYS A 98 -16.62 -19.20 -17.81
N GLY A 99 -15.85 -19.30 -18.90
CA GLY A 99 -15.10 -18.18 -19.47
C GLY A 99 -13.77 -17.86 -18.79
N GLN A 100 -13.38 -18.64 -17.77
CA GLN A 100 -12.14 -18.46 -17.02
C GLN A 100 -10.96 -19.21 -17.66
N GLN A 101 -9.76 -18.61 -17.63
CA GLN A 101 -8.54 -19.20 -18.23
C GLN A 101 -7.87 -20.24 -17.31
N LEU A 102 -8.39 -21.46 -17.29
CA LEU A 102 -7.89 -22.56 -16.44
C LEU A 102 -6.78 -23.38 -17.12
N ALA A 103 -5.69 -22.71 -17.54
CA ALA A 103 -4.65 -23.31 -18.38
C ALA A 103 -4.04 -24.63 -17.85
N GLN A 104 -3.96 -24.81 -16.52
CA GLN A 104 -3.36 -26.00 -15.88
C GLN A 104 -4.36 -27.13 -15.57
N LEU A 105 -5.66 -26.90 -15.73
CA LEU A 105 -6.71 -27.86 -15.36
C LEU A 105 -7.63 -28.20 -16.56
N GLN A 106 -7.15 -27.95 -17.77
CA GLN A 106 -7.89 -28.26 -18.99
C GLN A 106 -8.18 -29.78 -19.05
N ASN A 107 -9.45 -30.11 -19.28
CA ASN A 107 -9.96 -31.49 -19.39
C ASN A 107 -9.99 -32.32 -18.10
N ALA A 108 -9.78 -31.71 -16.92
CA ALA A 108 -9.97 -32.36 -15.62
C ALA A 108 -11.32 -31.98 -14.99
N GLU A 109 -11.93 -32.92 -14.26
CA GLU A 109 -13.07 -32.59 -13.42
C GLU A 109 -12.61 -31.69 -12.27
N LEU A 110 -13.06 -30.43 -12.29
CA LEU A 110 -12.79 -29.48 -11.22
C LEU A 110 -13.66 -29.84 -10.03
N LYS A 111 -13.03 -30.16 -8.89
CA LYS A 111 -13.73 -30.45 -7.64
C LYS A 111 -13.58 -29.30 -6.67
N ALA A 112 -14.64 -28.97 -5.95
CA ALA A 112 -14.55 -27.97 -4.91
C ALA A 112 -13.66 -28.46 -3.76
N ARG A 113 -12.91 -27.53 -3.19
CA ARG A 113 -12.08 -27.76 -2.02
C ARG A 113 -12.56 -26.84 -0.91
N GLY A 114 -13.48 -27.37 -0.11
CA GLY A 114 -13.83 -26.76 1.17
C GLY A 114 -12.72 -26.95 2.19
N ALA A 115 -12.68 -26.06 3.19
CA ALA A 115 -11.69 -26.05 4.25
C ALA A 115 -11.49 -27.45 4.85
N PHE A 116 -10.24 -27.89 4.99
CA PHE A 116 -9.92 -29.16 5.67
C PHE A 116 -9.82 -29.01 7.19
N THR A 117 -9.84 -27.77 7.68
CA THR A 117 -9.77 -27.39 9.09
C THR A 117 -11.16 -27.21 9.70
N THR A 118 -11.20 -27.11 11.02
CA THR A 118 -12.40 -26.66 11.74
C THR A 118 -12.28 -25.21 12.18
N PHE A 119 -13.41 -24.55 12.42
CA PHE A 119 -13.48 -23.15 12.81
C PHE A 119 -14.28 -22.98 14.10
N SER A 120 -13.81 -22.07 14.95
CA SER A 120 -14.53 -21.64 16.16
C SER A 120 -14.53 -20.12 16.24
N LYS A 121 -15.58 -19.56 16.86
CA LYS A 121 -15.64 -18.12 17.18
C LYS A 121 -14.78 -17.84 18.41
N HIS A 122 -14.00 -16.77 18.36
CA HIS A 122 -13.14 -16.34 19.44
C HIS A 122 -13.40 -14.90 19.88
N GLY A 123 -13.16 -14.63 21.16
CA GLY A 123 -13.29 -13.29 21.73
C GLY A 123 -14.72 -12.74 21.73
N GLN A 124 -14.85 -11.46 22.06
CA GLN A 124 -16.12 -10.72 21.98
C GLN A 124 -16.46 -10.33 20.53
N SER A 125 -15.45 -10.16 19.69
CA SER A 125 -15.55 -9.90 18.26
C SER A 125 -16.21 -11.06 17.50
N GLY A 126 -16.15 -12.27 18.05
CA GLY A 126 -16.73 -13.47 17.44
C GLY A 126 -16.07 -13.86 16.12
N ILE A 127 -14.82 -13.43 15.89
CA ILE A 127 -14.06 -13.77 14.69
C ILE A 127 -13.87 -15.29 14.65
N GLU A 128 -14.25 -15.87 13.50
CA GLU A 128 -14.02 -17.28 13.21
C GLU A 128 -12.55 -17.47 12.79
N VAL A 129 -11.83 -18.28 13.56
CA VAL A 129 -10.42 -18.63 13.32
C VAL A 129 -10.32 -20.15 13.23
N SER A 130 -9.46 -20.64 12.34
CA SER A 130 -9.25 -22.08 12.24
C SER A 130 -8.44 -22.66 13.41
N ASP A 131 -8.63 -23.95 13.64
CA ASP A 131 -7.86 -24.75 14.59
C ASP A 131 -6.35 -24.82 14.32
N LEU A 132 -5.87 -24.36 13.15
CA LEU A 132 -4.44 -24.21 12.86
C LEU A 132 -3.78 -23.08 13.66
N PHE A 133 -4.55 -22.09 14.13
CA PHE A 133 -4.02 -20.90 14.78
C PHE A 133 -4.62 -20.67 16.18
N PRO A 134 -4.51 -21.63 17.12
CA PRO A 134 -5.14 -21.52 18.43
C PRO A 134 -4.64 -20.29 19.21
N GLU A 135 -3.35 -19.98 19.10
CA GLU A 135 -2.75 -18.81 19.78
C GLU A 135 -3.17 -17.48 19.15
N ILE A 136 -3.42 -17.46 17.84
CA ILE A 136 -3.96 -16.27 17.16
C ILE A 136 -5.43 -16.08 17.54
N GLY A 137 -6.20 -17.17 17.63
CA GLY A 137 -7.59 -17.15 18.10
C GLY A 137 -7.73 -16.49 19.48
N LYS A 138 -6.79 -16.73 20.41
CA LYS A 138 -6.77 -16.04 21.73
C LYS A 138 -6.64 -14.52 21.64
N GLN A 139 -6.17 -13.99 20.50
CA GLN A 139 -6.00 -12.56 20.26
C GLN A 139 -7.09 -11.96 19.38
N ALA A 140 -8.20 -12.66 19.12
CA ALA A 140 -9.24 -12.26 18.16
C ALA A 140 -9.71 -10.81 18.32
N ASP A 141 -9.92 -10.33 19.55
CA ASP A 141 -10.39 -8.96 19.83
C ASP A 141 -9.36 -7.87 19.52
N ARG A 142 -8.13 -8.26 19.19
CA ARG A 142 -7.05 -7.37 18.71
C ARG A 142 -6.82 -7.46 17.21
N LEU A 143 -7.55 -8.33 16.52
CA LEU A 143 -7.44 -8.53 15.08
C LEU A 143 -8.51 -7.73 14.35
N CYS A 144 -8.15 -7.25 13.16
CA CYS A 144 -9.10 -6.77 12.18
C CYS A 144 -8.96 -7.64 10.94
N VAL A 145 -10.03 -8.36 10.60
CA VAL A 145 -10.06 -9.24 9.42
C VAL A 145 -10.85 -8.52 8.32
N ILE A 146 -10.19 -8.23 7.20
CA ILE A 146 -10.80 -7.58 6.03
C ILE A 146 -11.18 -8.66 5.02
N ARG A 147 -12.48 -8.85 4.79
CA ARG A 147 -13.04 -9.82 3.81
C ARG A 147 -13.66 -9.17 2.58
N SER A 148 -13.55 -7.85 2.47
CA SER A 148 -14.17 -7.05 1.40
C SER A 148 -13.31 -6.96 0.13
N MET A 149 -12.13 -7.57 0.11
CA MET A 149 -11.26 -7.55 -1.06
C MET A 149 -11.74 -8.57 -2.09
N GLN A 150 -11.90 -8.13 -3.33
CA GLN A 150 -12.28 -8.96 -4.46
C GLN A 150 -11.35 -8.70 -5.65
N THR A 151 -11.19 -9.70 -6.51
CA THR A 151 -10.43 -9.59 -7.75
C THR A 151 -11.08 -10.45 -8.83
N GLU A 152 -10.92 -10.04 -10.08
CA GLU A 152 -11.32 -10.83 -11.26
C GLU A 152 -10.26 -11.87 -11.63
N GLN A 153 -9.12 -11.89 -10.94
CA GLN A 153 -8.01 -12.78 -11.23
C GLN A 153 -8.17 -14.14 -10.55
N ILE A 154 -8.18 -15.19 -11.36
CA ILE A 154 -8.28 -16.59 -10.90
C ILE A 154 -6.93 -17.22 -10.53
N ASN A 155 -5.84 -16.66 -11.03
CA ASN A 155 -4.48 -17.18 -10.82
C ASN A 155 -3.74 -16.32 -9.81
N HIS A 156 -3.00 -16.96 -8.90
CA HIS A 156 -2.25 -16.26 -7.86
C HIS A 156 -1.23 -15.27 -8.43
N ASP A 157 -0.53 -15.63 -9.52
CA ASP A 157 0.48 -14.75 -10.14
C ASP A 157 -0.11 -13.42 -10.63
N THR A 158 -1.22 -13.46 -11.37
CA THR A 158 -1.85 -12.23 -11.89
C THR A 158 -2.59 -11.48 -10.79
N ALA A 159 -3.15 -12.19 -9.80
CA ALA A 159 -3.73 -11.57 -8.61
C ALA A 159 -2.68 -10.83 -7.76
N HIS A 160 -1.49 -11.39 -7.60
CA HIS A 160 -0.38 -10.75 -6.91
C HIS A 160 0.10 -9.49 -7.65
N ALA A 161 0.27 -9.57 -8.98
CA ALA A 161 0.61 -8.40 -9.78
C ALA A 161 -0.45 -7.31 -9.59
N PHE A 162 -1.73 -7.67 -9.74
CA PHE A 162 -2.84 -6.74 -9.58
C PHE A 162 -2.90 -6.09 -8.19
N MET A 163 -2.74 -6.87 -7.11
CA MET A 163 -2.76 -6.33 -5.74
C MET A 163 -1.63 -5.31 -5.51
N ASN A 164 -0.46 -5.53 -6.09
CA ASN A 164 0.71 -4.69 -5.83
C ASN A 164 0.85 -3.51 -6.81
N THR A 165 0.34 -3.63 -8.04
CA THR A 165 0.57 -2.65 -9.12
C THR A 165 -0.73 -2.07 -9.71
N GLY A 166 -1.87 -2.66 -9.43
CA GLY A 166 -3.14 -2.34 -10.09
C GLY A 166 -3.26 -2.87 -11.53
N SER A 167 -2.30 -3.66 -12.02
CA SER A 167 -2.28 -4.20 -13.38
C SER A 167 -1.94 -5.69 -13.38
N ILE A 168 -2.53 -6.42 -14.33
CA ILE A 168 -2.23 -7.84 -14.59
C ILE A 168 -1.07 -8.04 -15.57
N ILE A 169 -0.65 -6.97 -16.25
CA ILE A 169 0.44 -6.98 -17.22
C ILE A 169 1.76 -6.85 -16.45
N LYS A 170 2.63 -7.85 -16.60
CA LYS A 170 4.00 -7.79 -16.10
C LYS A 170 4.80 -6.84 -17.01
N GLY A 171 5.47 -5.86 -16.41
CA GLY A 171 6.32 -4.88 -17.10
C GLY A 171 7.59 -5.47 -17.67
#